data_AF-A0A0N5DCL1-F1
#
_entry.id   AF-A0A0N5DCL1-F1
#
_cell.length_a   1.000
_cell.length_b   1.000
_cell.length_c   1.000
_cell.angle_alpha   90.00
_cell.angle_beta   90.00
_cell.angle_gamma   90.00
#
_symmetry.space_group_name_H-M   'P 1'
#
loop_
_entity.id
_entity.type
_entity.pdbx_description
1 polymer ?
#
loop_
_entity_poly.entity_id
_entity_poly.type
_entity_poly.pdbx_seq_one_letter_code
_entity_poly.pdbx_strand_id
1 'polypeptide(L)' 'MQFQCDACSQNFTTSNISAWYLSTHTSTKPHVCDTCEKDSTNSDQSDVDKRTHTGEKPYTCNVCTKIF' A
#
# COMPACT_ATOMS: atom_id res chain seq x y z
N MET A 1 3.71 24.12 0.95
CA MET A 1 2.82 23.58 2.00
C MET A 1 3.53 22.39 2.60
N GLN A 2 3.99 22.49 3.84
CA GLN A 2 4.66 21.40 4.57
C GLN A 2 3.62 20.76 5.49
N PHE A 3 3.56 19.44 5.52
CA PHE A 3 2.69 18.69 6.42
C PHE A 3 3.55 18.11 7.54
N GLN A 4 3.34 18.57 8.77
CA GLN A 4 4.05 18.10 9.95
C GLN A 4 3.21 17.03 10.64
N CYS A 5 3.84 15.94 11.07
CA CYS A 5 3.20 14.93 11.90
C CYS A 5 3.43 15.25 13.38
N ASP A 6 2.38 15.56 14.14
CA ASP A 6 2.47 15.88 15.57
C ASP A 6 2.94 14.69 16.44
N ALA A 7 2.74 13.46 16.00
CA ALA A 7 3.11 12.25 16.75
C ALA A 7 4.63 11.98 16.76
N CYS A 8 5.37 12.44 15.75
CA CYS A 8 6.80 12.15 15.61
C CYS A 8 7.65 13.33 15.10
N SER A 9 7.05 14.51 14.94
CA SER A 9 7.68 15.74 14.44
C SER A 9 8.38 15.61 13.07
N GLN A 10 7.95 14.67 12.23
CA GLN A 10 8.43 14.53 10.84
C GLN A 10 7.74 15.53 9.92
N ASN A 11 8.46 16.02 8.91
CA ASN A 11 7.97 17.00 7.94
C ASN A 11 7.92 16.41 6.53
N PHE A 12 6.77 16.54 5.88
CA PHE A 12 6.54 16.06 4.52
C PHE A 12 6.25 17.23 3.59
N THR A 13 6.79 17.18 2.37
CA THR A 13 6.53 18.17 1.32
C THR A 13 5.23 17.91 0.56
N THR A 14 4.65 16.72 0.74
CA THR A 14 3.52 16.24 -0.07
C THR A 14 2.42 15.68 0.84
N SER A 15 1.18 16.10 0.59
CA SER A 15 0.00 15.77 1.39
C SER A 15 -0.35 14.28 1.40
N ASN A 16 -0.11 13.56 0.29
CA ASN A 16 -0.38 12.12 0.21
C ASN A 16 0.57 11.32 1.12
N ILE A 17 1.83 11.75 1.23
CA ILE A 17 2.84 11.10 2.06
C ILE A 17 2.49 11.26 3.54
N SER A 18 2.05 12.46 3.95
CA SER A 18 1.63 12.70 5.33
C SER A 18 0.40 11.88 5.73
N ALA A 19 -0.59 11.72 4.85
CA ALA A 19 -1.79 10.94 5.15
C ALA A 19 -1.48 9.45 5.30
N TRP A 20 -0.69 8.89 4.38
CA TRP A 20 -0.17 7.53 4.48
C TRP A 20 0.65 7.33 5.76
N TYR A 21 1.54 8.26 6.07
CA TYR A 21 2.39 8.17 7.24
C TYR A 21 1.58 8.23 8.55
N LEU A 22 0.59 9.12 8.64
CA LEU A 22 -0.32 9.19 9.79
C LEU A 22 -1.10 7.88 10.00
N SER A 23 -1.50 7.20 8.92
CA SER A 23 -2.17 5.89 9.02
C SER A 23 -1.32 4.80 9.68
N THR A 24 0.02 4.93 9.64
CA THR A 24 0.92 4.02 10.36
C THR A 24 0.93 4.24 11.87
N HIS A 25 0.67 5.48 12.32
CA HIS A 25 0.55 5.81 13.73
C HIS A 25 -0.79 5.37 14.33
N THR A 26 -1.87 5.51 13.57
CA THR A 26 -3.22 5.17 14.04
C THR A 26 -3.57 3.69 13.84
N SER A 27 -2.72 2.91 13.17
CA SER A 27 -3.01 1.53 12.72
C SER A 27 -4.35 1.42 11.94
N THR A 28 -4.90 2.55 11.49
CA THR A 28 -6.12 2.61 10.69
C THR A 28 -5.70 2.51 9.24
N LYS A 29 -5.54 1.29 8.76
CA LYS A 29 -5.23 1.05 7.35
C LYS A 29 -6.54 0.98 6.56
N PRO A 30 -6.73 1.88 5.57
CA PRO A 30 -8.00 1.99 4.85
C PRO A 30 -8.26 0.82 3.90
N HIS A 31 -7.22 0.04 3.54
CA HIS A 31 -7.34 -1.06 2.60
C HIS A 31 -7.17 -2.40 3.32
N VAL A 32 -8.27 -2.94 3.84
CA VAL A 32 -8.30 -4.27 4.46
C VAL A 32 -8.64 -5.31 3.38
N CYS A 33 -7.91 -6.42 3.38
CA CYS A 33 -8.20 -7.57 2.53
C CYS A 33 -9.27 -8.44 3.19
N ASP A 34 -10.43 -8.61 2.54
CA ASP A 34 -11.53 -9.43 3.07
C ASP A 34 -11.21 -10.94 3.16
N THR A 35 -10.13 -11.40 2.49
CA THR A 35 -9.78 -12.83 2.42
C THR A 35 -8.82 -13.29 3.52
N CYS A 36 -7.93 -12.41 3.99
CA CYS A 36 -6.96 -12.76 5.03
C CYS A 36 -6.88 -11.72 6.16
N GLU A 37 -7.83 -10.78 6.20
CA GLU A 37 -7.89 -9.64 7.13
C GLU A 37 -6.62 -8.80 7.15
N LYS A 38 -5.76 -8.92 6.14
CA LYS A 38 -4.51 -8.20 6.05
C LYS A 38 -4.77 -6.77 5.63
N ASP A 39 -4.31 -5.87 6.48
CA ASP A 39 -4.44 -4.44 6.31
C ASP A 39 -3.26 -3.88 5.50
N SER A 40 -3.53 -2.99 4.55
CA SER A 40 -2.55 -2.30 3.70
C SER A 40 -2.72 -0.79 3.78
N THR A 41 -1.60 -0.05 3.77
CA THR A 41 -1.60 1.42 3.83
C THR A 41 -1.79 2.07 2.46
N ASN A 42 -1.64 1.31 1.38
CA ASN A 42 -1.77 1.80 0.01
C ASN A 42 -2.63 0.84 -0.83
N SER A 43 -3.38 1.38 -1.80
CA SER A 43 -4.21 0.63 -2.74
C SER A 43 -3.37 -0.37 -3.54
N ASP A 44 -2.21 0.05 -4.06
CA ASP A 44 -1.32 -0.84 -4.84
C ASP A 44 -0.93 -2.08 -4.05
N GLN A 45 -0.67 -1.90 -2.75
CA GLN A 45 -0.30 -3.01 -1.87
C GLN A 45 -1.47 -3.95 -1.64
N SER A 46 -2.70 -3.42 -1.55
CA SER A 46 -3.92 -4.22 -1.44
C SER A 46 -4.23 -4.98 -2.73
N ASP A 47 -3.99 -4.39 -3.90
CA ASP A 47 -4.19 -5.05 -5.19
C ASP A 47 -3.17 -6.17 -5.42
N VAL A 48 -1.91 -5.95 -5.03
CA VAL A 48 -0.89 -7.01 -5.04
C VAL A 48 -1.26 -8.14 -4.09
N ASP A 49 -1.73 -7.82 -2.88
CA ASP A 49 -2.16 -8.82 -1.90
C ASP A 49 -3.34 -9.67 -2.43
N LYS A 50 -4.34 -9.03 -3.03
CA LYS A 50 -5.45 -9.72 -3.73
C LYS A 50 -4.96 -10.66 -4.83
N ARG A 51 -3.96 -10.25 -5.61
CA ARG A 51 -3.34 -11.12 -6.64
C ARG A 51 -2.68 -12.37 -6.06
N THR A 52 -2.21 -12.33 -4.80
CA THR A 52 -1.68 -13.53 -4.14
C THR A 52 -2.76 -14.55 -3.80
N HIS A 53 -4.00 -14.07 -3.54
CA HIS A 53 -5.15 -14.95 -3.29
C HIS A 53 -5.73 -15.52 -4.57
N THR A 54 -5.84 -14.72 -5.62
CA THR A 54 -6.40 -15.16 -6.92
C THR A 54 -5.37 -15.90 -7.77
N GLY A 55 -4.07 -15.75 -7.48
CA GLY A 55 -2.99 -16.29 -8.29
C GLY A 55 -2.87 -15.60 -9.65
N GLU A 56 -3.46 -14.42 -9.84
CA GLU A 56 -3.38 -13.67 -11.09
C GLU A 56 -1.96 -13.17 -11.33
N LYS A 57 -1.40 -13.56 -12.48
CA LYS A 57 -0.05 -13.16 -12.91
C LYS A 57 -0.13 -12.38 -14.21
N PRO A 58 -0.34 -11.05 -14.14
CA PRO A 58 -0.54 -10.23 -15.33
C PRO A 58 0.77 -9.94 -16.07
N TYR A 59 1.94 -10.12 -15.45
CA TYR A 59 3.20 -9.73 -16.04
C TYR A 59 3.84 -10.89 -16.79
N THR A 60 3.77 -10.85 -18.12
CA THR A 60 4.45 -11.83 -18.96
C THR A 60 5.76 -11.26 -19.51
N CYS A 61 6.86 -11.97 -19.27
CA CYS A 61 8.16 -11.69 -19.87
C CYS A 61 8.18 -12.17 -21.32
N ASN A 62 8.20 -11.27 -22.31
CA ASN A 62 8.25 -11.66 -23.73
C ASN A 62 9.58 -12.29 -24.17
N VAL A 63 10.65 -12.13 -23.37
CA VAL A 63 11.98 -12.69 -23.67
C VAL A 63 12.12 -14.14 -23.17
N CYS A 64 11.46 -14.46 -22.06
CA CYS A 64 11.63 -15.70 -21.32
C CYS A 64 10.33 -16.49 -21.14
N THR A 65 9.21 -15.96 -21.67
CA THR A 65 7.84 -16.50 -21.60
C THR A 65 7.36 -16.86 -20.19
N LYS A 66 8.03 -16.36 -19.15
CA LYS A 66 7.63 -16.53 -17.76
C LYS A 66 6.54 -15.55 -17.37
N ILE A 67 5.55 -16.05 -16.64
CA ILE A 67 4.42 -15.29 -16.12
C ILE A 67 4.66 -15.02 -14.63
N PHE A 68 4.61 -13.75 -14.24
CA PHE A 68 4.89 -13.22 -12.90
C PHE A 68 3.65 -12.55 -12.30
#